data_AF-A0A085MTA6-F1
#
_entry.id   AF-A0A085MTA6-F1
#
_cell.length_a   1.000
_cell.length_b   1.000
_cell.length_c   1.000
_cell.angle_alpha   90.00
_cell.angle_beta   90.00
_cell.angle_gamma   90.00
#
_symmetry.space_group_name_H-M   'P 1'
#
loop_
_entity.id
_entity.type
_entity.pdbx_description
1 polymer ?
#
loop_
_entity_poly.entity_id
_entity_poly.type
_entity_poly.pdbx_seq_one_letter_code
_entity_poly.pdbx_strand_id
1 'polypeptide(L)'
;MSSNEHLANNSNASRVQLAASENDECQRSLLTKAILMDELECRICLEIVKSEDPIWSCTLCYNVFHFDCVKHWAASSVEEPNASVTSNPGRPCPTCQASVNASSLKAKCFCGKVEGPIERSDPNTVPHSCGSVCGRTLGKPGICTHLCPLICHPGSCPPCGDSVELSCFCSATKRVMKCRTAELFSCGNVCNKFYKCQRHKCQRECHSGPCLQSMGESSNFAVAFINNYFFPGCVLPLGFPTSNRLTLQTFVRDSSTSCGQPCGRKRRCGVHYCFSRCHPGECLPCKMDPSVVQTCPCGFTPLKSLGVDRKACTDPIPTCGSICKSILPCSLPGMN
;
A
#
# COMPACT_ATOMS: atom_id res chain seq x y z
N MET A 1 -41.08 56.10 -40.07
CA MET A 1 -42.39 56.15 -40.76
C MET A 1 -42.26 55.22 -41.96
N SER A 2 -42.88 54.06 -42.08
CA SER A 2 -43.77 53.23 -41.28
C SER A 2 -43.55 51.82 -41.85
N SER A 3 -43.25 50.83 -41.02
CA SER A 3 -44.22 49.82 -40.54
C SER A 3 -44.57 48.78 -41.61
N ASN A 4 -44.13 47.53 -41.38
CA ASN A 4 -45.08 46.43 -41.30
C ASN A 4 -44.52 45.29 -40.45
N GLU A 5 -45.16 45.11 -39.31
CA GLU A 5 -45.07 43.97 -38.41
C GLU A 5 -45.85 42.78 -39.01
N HIS A 6 -45.42 41.55 -38.77
CA HIS A 6 -46.30 40.59 -38.08
C HIS A 6 -45.55 39.39 -37.50
N LEU A 7 -45.95 39.11 -36.26
CA LEU A 7 -45.54 38.06 -35.35
C LEU A 7 -45.96 36.67 -35.84
N ALA A 8 -45.21 35.61 -35.47
CA ALA A 8 -45.61 34.71 -34.37
C ALA A 8 -44.80 33.40 -34.31
N ASN A 9 -44.36 33.11 -33.08
CA ASN A 9 -44.28 31.80 -32.39
C ASN A 9 -43.35 30.70 -32.93
N ASN A 10 -42.25 30.42 -32.24
CA ASN A 10 -42.15 29.60 -31.01
C ASN A 10 -42.32 28.11 -31.28
N SER A 11 -41.22 27.35 -31.25
CA SER A 11 -41.01 26.21 -30.34
C SER A 11 -39.86 25.33 -30.85
N ASN A 12 -38.73 25.35 -30.14
CA ASN A 12 -38.25 24.17 -29.41
C ASN A 12 -36.81 24.35 -28.96
N ALA A 13 -36.69 24.35 -27.64
CA ALA A 13 -35.46 24.11 -26.91
C ALA A 13 -34.78 22.80 -27.35
N SER A 14 -33.48 22.74 -27.06
CA SER A 14 -32.61 21.53 -27.09
C SER A 14 -31.69 21.41 -28.30
N ARG A 15 -30.75 22.35 -28.45
CA ARG A 15 -29.41 22.02 -28.95
C ARG A 15 -28.39 22.49 -27.93
N VAL A 16 -28.06 21.59 -27.00
CA VAL A 16 -26.90 21.75 -26.12
C VAL A 16 -25.68 21.95 -27.02
N GLN A 17 -25.09 23.14 -26.91
CA GLN A 17 -23.89 23.55 -27.59
C GLN A 17 -22.72 22.65 -27.15
N LEU A 18 -22.29 21.75 -28.05
CA LEU A 18 -20.96 21.16 -28.00
C LEU A 18 -19.99 22.17 -28.63
N ALA A 19 -19.48 23.07 -27.80
CA ALA A 19 -18.28 23.82 -28.08
C ALA A 19 -17.21 23.34 -27.09
N ALA A 20 -16.44 22.33 -27.49
CA ALA A 20 -15.18 21.98 -26.87
C ALA A 20 -14.11 22.01 -27.96
N SER A 21 -13.15 22.91 -27.77
CA SER A 21 -12.01 23.20 -28.62
C SER A 21 -11.26 21.95 -29.09
N GLU A 22 -10.90 21.93 -30.36
CA GLU A 22 -10.07 20.91 -31.00
C GLU A 22 -8.67 20.84 -30.36
N ASN A 23 -8.21 19.60 -30.15
CA ASN A 23 -6.82 19.15 -30.01
C ASN A 23 -6.16 18.91 -28.63
N ASP A 24 -6.91 18.57 -27.59
CA ASP A 24 -6.39 17.76 -26.47
C ASP A 24 -7.38 16.63 -26.16
N GLU A 25 -7.44 15.64 -27.08
CA GLU A 25 -8.45 14.58 -27.00
C GLU A 25 -8.10 13.59 -25.88
N CYS A 26 -8.78 13.72 -24.74
CA CYS A 26 -8.66 12.81 -23.61
C CYS A 26 -8.80 11.35 -24.08
N GLN A 27 -7.98 10.44 -23.53
CA GLN A 27 -7.96 9.01 -23.87
C GLN A 27 -9.35 8.36 -24.00
N ARG A 28 -10.31 8.76 -23.16
CA ARG A 28 -11.71 8.32 -23.22
C ARG A 28 -12.34 8.61 -24.59
N SER A 29 -12.17 9.80 -25.12
CA SER A 29 -12.74 10.23 -26.40
C SER A 29 -12.09 9.49 -27.57
N LEU A 30 -10.76 9.31 -27.55
CA LEU A 30 -10.04 8.51 -28.55
C LEU A 30 -10.52 7.05 -28.57
N LEU A 31 -10.62 6.41 -27.41
CA LEU A 31 -11.14 5.04 -27.32
C LEU A 31 -12.60 4.95 -27.76
N THR A 32 -13.42 5.96 -27.42
CA THR A 32 -14.82 6.01 -27.84
C THR A 32 -14.93 6.06 -29.36
N LYS A 33 -14.15 6.92 -30.03
CA LYS A 33 -14.11 7.00 -31.49
C LYS A 33 -13.63 5.69 -32.11
N ALA A 34 -12.52 5.13 -31.63
CA ALA A 34 -11.95 3.89 -32.16
C ALA A 34 -12.93 2.71 -32.08
N ILE A 35 -13.69 2.59 -30.98
CA ILE A 35 -14.71 1.55 -30.83
C ILE A 35 -15.91 1.80 -31.76
N LEU A 36 -16.38 3.04 -31.87
CA LEU A 36 -17.53 3.38 -32.72
C LEU A 36 -17.24 3.29 -34.22
N MET A 37 -15.96 3.41 -34.61
CA MET A 37 -15.50 3.34 -36.00
C MET A 37 -14.91 1.97 -36.38
N ASP A 38 -14.97 0.97 -35.47
CA ASP A 38 -14.37 -0.35 -35.64
C ASP A 38 -12.86 -0.32 -35.99
N GLU A 39 -12.12 0.64 -35.42
CA GLU A 39 -10.67 0.83 -35.63
C GLU A 39 -9.82 0.26 -34.46
N LEU A 40 -10.47 -0.34 -33.46
CA LEU A 40 -9.80 -0.83 -32.27
C LEU A 40 -9.15 -2.21 -32.51
N GLU A 41 -7.84 -2.25 -32.70
CA GLU A 41 -7.08 -3.51 -32.80
C GLU A 41 -6.67 -4.10 -31.45
N CYS A 42 -6.89 -5.41 -31.28
CA CYS A 42 -6.37 -6.18 -30.16
C CYS A 42 -4.86 -6.40 -30.33
N ARG A 43 -4.04 -5.87 -29.42
CA ARG A 43 -2.56 -5.97 -29.52
C ARG A 43 -1.97 -7.38 -29.29
N ILE A 44 -2.81 -8.39 -29.07
CA ILE A 44 -2.36 -9.79 -28.92
C ILE A 44 -2.51 -10.54 -30.25
N CYS A 45 -3.68 -10.45 -30.90
CA CYS A 45 -3.95 -11.14 -32.17
C CYS A 45 -3.86 -10.25 -33.41
N LEU A 46 -3.80 -8.93 -33.23
CA LEU A 46 -3.81 -7.90 -34.28
C LEU A 46 -5.10 -7.82 -35.10
N GLU A 47 -6.18 -8.43 -34.61
CA GLU A 47 -7.51 -8.33 -35.22
C GLU A 47 -8.34 -7.21 -34.58
N ILE A 48 -9.30 -6.69 -35.35
CA ILE A 48 -10.27 -5.68 -34.88
C ILE A 48 -11.17 -6.29 -33.80
N VAL A 49 -11.35 -5.58 -32.69
CA VAL A 49 -12.29 -5.90 -31.62
C VAL A 49 -13.67 -5.38 -32.01
N LYS A 50 -14.58 -6.29 -32.35
CA LYS A 50 -15.94 -5.96 -32.79
C LYS A 50 -16.87 -5.72 -31.61
N SER A 51 -18.00 -5.07 -31.88
CA SER A 51 -19.03 -4.76 -30.88
C SER A 51 -19.61 -5.99 -30.16
N GLU A 52 -19.64 -7.15 -30.83
CA GLU A 52 -20.17 -8.41 -30.30
C GLU A 52 -19.13 -9.19 -29.49
N ASP A 53 -17.85 -8.86 -29.62
CA ASP A 53 -16.78 -9.62 -29.00
C ASP A 53 -16.78 -9.45 -27.47
N PRO A 54 -16.55 -10.53 -26.70
CA PRO A 54 -16.29 -10.39 -25.27
C PRO A 54 -14.93 -9.70 -25.08
N ILE A 55 -14.91 -8.61 -24.33
CA ILE A 55 -13.69 -7.82 -24.13
C ILE A 55 -13.12 -7.95 -22.71
N TRP A 56 -11.83 -7.66 -22.62
CA TRP A 56 -11.17 -7.27 -21.39
C TRP A 56 -10.48 -5.92 -21.57
N SER A 57 -10.66 -5.00 -20.62
CA SER A 57 -9.97 -3.72 -20.59
C SER A 57 -9.05 -3.63 -19.38
N CYS A 58 -7.80 -3.22 -19.59
CA CYS A 58 -6.85 -3.03 -18.49
C CYS A 58 -7.32 -1.91 -17.55
N THR A 59 -7.27 -2.13 -16.23
CA THR A 59 -7.69 -1.11 -15.24
C THR A 59 -6.72 0.05 -15.08
N LEU A 60 -5.46 -0.11 -15.53
CA LEU A 60 -4.44 0.93 -15.43
C LEU A 60 -4.29 1.74 -16.73
N CYS A 61 -4.11 1.07 -17.87
CA CYS A 61 -3.88 1.75 -19.15
C CYS A 61 -5.12 1.80 -20.05
N TYR A 62 -6.21 1.14 -19.68
CA TYR A 62 -7.49 1.12 -20.42
C TYR A 62 -7.44 0.62 -21.86
N ASN A 63 -6.33 0.00 -22.30
CA ASN A 63 -6.30 -0.72 -23.57
C ASN A 63 -7.29 -1.88 -23.52
N VAL A 64 -7.95 -2.11 -24.66
CA VAL A 64 -9.02 -3.08 -24.83
C VAL A 64 -8.50 -4.22 -25.70
N PHE A 65 -8.86 -5.44 -25.32
CA PHE A 65 -8.44 -6.67 -25.97
C PHE A 65 -9.61 -7.63 -26.03
N HIS A 66 -9.57 -8.60 -26.93
CA HIS A 66 -10.45 -9.77 -26.83
C HIS A 66 -10.22 -10.48 -25.50
N PHE A 67 -11.30 -10.84 -24.83
CA PHE A 67 -11.24 -11.56 -23.55
C PHE A 67 -10.48 -12.87 -23.69
N ASP A 68 -10.75 -13.63 -24.75
CA ASP A 68 -10.09 -14.91 -24.98
C ASP A 68 -8.59 -14.75 -25.26
N CYS A 69 -8.18 -13.70 -25.98
CA CYS A 69 -6.76 -13.41 -26.18
C CYS A 69 -6.05 -13.15 -24.85
N VAL A 70 -6.63 -12.32 -23.97
CA VAL A 70 -6.03 -12.02 -22.66
C VAL A 70 -6.06 -13.22 -21.72
N LYS A 71 -7.10 -14.06 -21.81
CA LYS A 71 -7.22 -15.31 -21.05
C LYS A 71 -6.14 -16.31 -21.43
N HIS A 72 -5.93 -16.55 -22.73
CA HIS A 72 -4.86 -17.43 -23.21
C HIS A 72 -3.49 -16.83 -22.92
N TRP A 73 -3.33 -15.52 -23.09
CA TRP A 73 -2.14 -14.80 -22.65
C TRP A 73 -1.90 -15.08 -21.17
N ALA A 74 -2.74 -14.66 -20.24
CA ALA A 74 -2.49 -14.84 -18.81
C ALA A 74 -2.25 -16.32 -18.38
N ALA A 75 -2.81 -17.29 -19.11
CA ALA A 75 -2.63 -18.72 -18.86
C ALA A 75 -1.36 -19.35 -19.49
N SER A 76 -0.73 -18.73 -20.49
CA SER A 76 0.44 -19.32 -21.14
C SER A 76 1.64 -19.34 -20.16
N SER A 77 2.04 -20.53 -19.74
CA SER A 77 3.22 -20.78 -18.91
C SER A 77 4.46 -20.21 -19.60
N VAL A 78 5.09 -19.22 -18.99
CA VAL A 78 6.49 -18.94 -19.31
C VAL A 78 7.28 -19.99 -18.55
N GLU A 79 7.85 -20.96 -19.25
CA GLU A 79 8.85 -21.86 -18.68
C GLU A 79 10.10 -21.03 -18.33
N GLU A 80 10.06 -20.33 -17.20
CA GLU A 80 11.23 -19.65 -16.64
C GLU A 80 12.03 -20.66 -15.81
N PRO A 81 13.30 -20.98 -16.16
CA PRO A 81 14.07 -22.02 -15.50
C PRO A 81 14.53 -21.69 -14.06
N ASN A 82 14.11 -20.58 -13.44
CA ASN A 82 14.56 -20.22 -12.09
C ASN A 82 13.71 -19.11 -11.43
N ALA A 83 12.47 -19.39 -11.06
CA ALA A 83 11.69 -18.49 -10.20
C ALA A 83 11.54 -19.11 -8.79
N SER A 84 12.31 -18.56 -7.85
CA SER A 84 12.25 -18.89 -6.44
C SER A 84 10.88 -18.56 -5.84
N VAL A 85 10.45 -19.43 -4.93
CA VAL A 85 9.17 -19.44 -4.20
C VAL A 85 8.81 -18.06 -3.64
N THR A 86 8.02 -17.30 -4.38
CA THR A 86 7.18 -16.20 -3.88
C THR A 86 5.96 -16.07 -4.81
N SER A 87 4.76 -16.14 -4.22
CA SER A 87 3.42 -15.87 -4.78
C SER A 87 3.32 -15.57 -6.29
N ASN A 88 2.72 -16.48 -7.06
CA ASN A 88 2.30 -16.35 -8.47
C ASN A 88 2.36 -14.92 -9.03
N PRO A 89 3.41 -14.53 -9.78
CA PRO A 89 3.44 -13.24 -10.44
C PRO A 89 2.46 -13.32 -11.62
N GLY A 90 1.33 -12.61 -11.52
CA GLY A 90 0.41 -12.48 -12.65
C GLY A 90 1.13 -11.95 -13.89
N ARG A 91 0.75 -12.41 -15.07
CA ARG A 91 1.41 -12.04 -16.33
C ARG A 91 1.29 -10.54 -16.62
N PRO A 92 2.31 -9.90 -17.18
CA PRO A 92 2.25 -8.48 -17.50
C PRO A 92 1.23 -8.20 -18.62
N CYS A 93 0.48 -7.10 -18.49
CA CYS A 93 -0.35 -6.56 -19.55
C CYS A 93 0.52 -6.25 -20.79
N PRO A 94 0.11 -6.65 -22.02
CA PRO A 94 0.92 -6.44 -23.23
C PRO A 94 1.31 -4.98 -23.50
N THR A 95 0.53 -4.02 -23.02
CA THR A 95 0.77 -2.59 -23.29
C THR A 95 1.45 -1.86 -22.12
N CYS A 96 1.06 -2.11 -20.87
CA CYS A 96 1.54 -1.34 -19.71
C CYS A 96 2.28 -2.16 -18.66
N GLN A 97 2.44 -3.47 -18.88
CA GLN A 97 3.12 -4.40 -17.98
C GLN A 97 2.52 -4.57 -16.58
N ALA A 98 1.34 -4.00 -16.32
CA ALA A 98 0.57 -4.24 -15.09
C ALA A 98 0.34 -5.74 -14.89
N SER A 99 0.52 -6.25 -13.67
CA SER A 99 0.31 -7.68 -13.39
C SER A 99 -1.17 -8.06 -13.53
N VAL A 100 -1.43 -9.08 -14.36
CA VAL A 100 -2.75 -9.63 -14.66
C VAL A 100 -2.78 -11.08 -14.17
N ASN A 101 -3.69 -11.38 -13.24
CA ASN A 101 -3.84 -12.74 -12.75
C ASN A 101 -4.93 -13.49 -13.55
N ALA A 102 -4.56 -14.63 -14.15
CA ALA A 102 -5.44 -15.44 -14.98
C ALA A 102 -6.74 -15.86 -14.26
N SER A 103 -6.67 -16.19 -12.96
CA SER A 103 -7.83 -16.62 -12.19
C SER A 103 -8.84 -15.51 -11.89
N SER A 104 -8.41 -14.25 -12.00
CA SER A 104 -9.24 -13.06 -11.76
C SER A 104 -9.86 -12.48 -13.04
N LEU A 105 -9.48 -12.99 -14.21
CA LEU A 105 -9.96 -12.49 -15.49
C LEU A 105 -11.42 -12.84 -15.70
N LYS A 106 -12.20 -11.82 -16.04
CA LYS A 106 -13.61 -11.95 -16.41
C LYS A 106 -13.91 -10.96 -17.53
N ALA A 107 -14.77 -11.36 -18.48
CA ALA A 107 -15.34 -10.45 -19.45
C ALA A 107 -16.35 -9.56 -18.73
N LYS A 108 -16.10 -8.24 -18.73
CA LYS A 108 -16.95 -7.26 -18.04
C LYS A 108 -17.04 -5.98 -18.85
N CYS A 109 -18.10 -5.21 -18.60
CA CYS A 109 -18.20 -3.84 -19.10
C CYS A 109 -17.08 -2.93 -18.55
N PHE A 110 -16.85 -1.78 -19.18
CA PHE A 110 -15.77 -0.87 -18.77
C PHE A 110 -15.81 -0.39 -17.31
N CYS A 111 -17.01 -0.34 -16.70
CA CYS A 111 -17.14 0.00 -15.27
C CYS A 111 -17.09 -1.21 -14.33
N GLY A 112 -17.10 -2.44 -14.87
CA GLY A 112 -17.00 -3.69 -14.13
C GLY A 112 -18.29 -4.17 -13.44
N LYS A 113 -19.42 -3.44 -13.58
CA LYS A 113 -20.69 -3.77 -12.91
C LYS A 113 -21.40 -4.99 -13.50
N VAL A 114 -21.34 -5.14 -14.82
CA VAL A 114 -21.94 -6.26 -15.56
C VAL A 114 -20.83 -7.18 -16.05
N GLU A 115 -20.96 -8.47 -15.75
CA GLU A 115 -20.09 -9.56 -16.23
C GLU A 115 -20.82 -10.34 -17.34
N GLY A 116 -20.07 -10.88 -18.30
CA GLY A 116 -20.62 -11.66 -19.42
C GLY A 116 -20.89 -10.84 -20.69
N PRO A 117 -21.67 -11.39 -21.65
CA PRO A 117 -22.02 -10.70 -22.88
C PRO A 117 -22.83 -9.44 -22.56
N ILE A 118 -22.40 -8.32 -23.11
CA ILE A 118 -23.01 -7.01 -22.84
C ILE A 118 -24.01 -6.73 -23.94
N GLU A 119 -25.27 -6.98 -23.67
CA GLU A 119 -26.33 -6.64 -24.61
C GLU A 119 -26.50 -5.13 -24.70
N ARG A 120 -26.38 -4.61 -25.92
CA ARG A 120 -26.53 -3.19 -26.20
C ARG A 120 -28.01 -2.86 -26.26
N SER A 121 -28.53 -2.25 -25.19
CA SER A 121 -29.94 -1.84 -25.11
C SER A 121 -30.24 -0.54 -25.85
N ASP A 122 -29.26 0.36 -25.98
CA ASP A 122 -29.41 1.66 -26.65
C ASP A 122 -28.32 1.86 -27.73
N PRO A 123 -28.70 2.08 -29.01
CA PRO A 123 -27.78 2.40 -30.11
C PRO A 123 -26.90 3.63 -29.91
N ASN A 124 -27.18 4.48 -28.93
CA ASN A 124 -26.35 5.65 -28.59
C ASN A 124 -25.28 5.36 -27.54
N THR A 125 -25.29 4.16 -26.94
CA THR A 125 -24.27 3.75 -25.97
C THR A 125 -23.07 3.15 -26.68
N VAL A 126 -21.85 3.48 -26.24
CA VAL A 126 -20.64 2.88 -26.80
C VAL A 126 -20.69 1.36 -26.59
N PRO A 127 -20.38 0.55 -27.62
CA PRO A 127 -20.26 -0.91 -27.48
C PRO A 127 -19.46 -1.32 -26.25
N HIS A 128 -19.81 -2.46 -25.66
CA HIS A 128 -19.24 -2.97 -24.40
C HIS A 128 -19.47 -2.10 -23.14
N SER A 129 -20.32 -1.08 -23.23
CA SER A 129 -20.79 -0.32 -22.07
C SER A 129 -22.13 -0.86 -21.58
N CYS A 130 -22.32 -0.95 -20.26
CA CYS A 130 -23.57 -1.48 -19.69
C CYS A 130 -24.75 -0.48 -19.63
N GLY A 131 -24.60 0.71 -20.24
CA GLY A 131 -25.63 1.76 -20.26
C GLY A 131 -25.93 2.46 -18.92
N SER A 132 -25.59 1.84 -17.77
CA SER A 132 -25.79 2.41 -16.44
C SER A 132 -24.75 3.48 -16.08
N VAL A 133 -25.04 4.30 -15.06
CA VAL A 133 -24.06 5.23 -14.47
C VAL A 133 -22.80 4.46 -14.06
N CYS A 134 -21.62 4.97 -14.43
CA CYS A 134 -20.32 4.35 -14.23
C CYS A 134 -20.04 4.10 -12.75
N GLY A 135 -20.12 5.14 -11.90
CA GLY A 135 -19.96 5.01 -10.46
C GLY A 135 -18.56 4.60 -9.97
N ARG A 136 -17.54 4.58 -10.84
CA ARG A 136 -16.14 4.43 -10.41
C ARG A 136 -15.74 5.64 -9.55
N THR A 137 -14.91 5.42 -8.52
CA THR A 137 -14.39 6.50 -7.68
C THR A 137 -13.53 7.45 -8.52
N LEU A 138 -13.83 8.74 -8.46
CA LEU A 138 -13.05 9.77 -9.13
C LEU A 138 -11.80 10.13 -8.31
N GLY A 139 -10.78 10.68 -8.98
CA GLY A 139 -9.59 11.21 -8.33
C GLY A 139 -8.70 10.15 -7.68
N LYS A 140 -7.84 10.57 -6.74
CA LYS A 140 -6.92 9.69 -6.04
C LYS A 140 -7.66 8.84 -4.98
N PRO A 141 -7.50 7.50 -4.98
CA PRO A 141 -8.10 6.64 -3.96
C PRO A 141 -7.71 7.09 -2.55
N GLY A 142 -8.68 7.14 -1.64
CA GLY A 142 -8.48 7.58 -0.25
C GLY A 142 -8.44 9.10 -0.04
N ILE A 143 -8.46 9.90 -1.12
CA ILE A 143 -8.57 11.37 -1.06
C ILE A 143 -9.94 11.81 -1.57
N CYS A 144 -10.36 11.33 -2.74
CA CYS A 144 -11.63 11.69 -3.34
C CYS A 144 -12.62 10.53 -3.20
N THR A 145 -13.80 10.83 -2.64
CA THR A 145 -14.89 9.86 -2.44
C THR A 145 -16.03 10.04 -3.45
N HIS A 146 -15.94 11.03 -4.34
CA HIS A 146 -16.94 11.29 -5.36
C HIS A 146 -16.96 10.17 -6.42
N LEU A 147 -18.16 9.88 -6.92
CA LEU A 147 -18.39 8.82 -7.90
C LEU A 147 -18.59 9.41 -9.30
N CYS A 148 -18.13 8.71 -10.32
CA CYS A 148 -18.27 9.13 -11.71
C CYS A 148 -19.76 9.17 -12.12
N PRO A 149 -20.30 10.36 -12.50
CA PRO A 149 -21.71 10.50 -12.86
C PRO A 149 -22.00 10.15 -14.33
N LEU A 150 -20.95 9.94 -15.14
CA LEU A 150 -21.11 9.57 -16.55
C LEU A 150 -21.71 8.17 -16.67
N ILE A 151 -22.38 7.89 -17.79
CA ILE A 151 -22.70 6.51 -18.19
C ILE A 151 -21.42 5.69 -18.33
N CYS A 152 -21.52 4.36 -18.25
CA CYS A 152 -20.41 3.45 -18.48
C CYS A 152 -19.67 3.85 -19.77
N HIS A 153 -18.35 4.02 -19.67
CA HIS A 153 -17.54 4.61 -20.72
C HIS A 153 -16.16 3.94 -20.77
N PRO A 154 -15.51 3.87 -21.94
CA PRO A 154 -14.14 3.40 -22.05
C PRO A 154 -13.15 4.39 -21.42
N GLY A 155 -11.92 3.95 -21.15
CA GLY A 155 -10.89 4.84 -20.64
C GLY A 155 -11.03 5.25 -19.17
N SER A 156 -10.17 6.19 -18.78
CA SER A 156 -10.15 6.80 -17.45
C SER A 156 -11.36 7.71 -17.21
N CYS A 157 -11.77 7.81 -15.95
CA CYS A 157 -12.81 8.77 -15.55
C CYS A 157 -12.25 10.20 -15.62
N PRO A 158 -13.11 11.20 -15.94
CA PRO A 158 -12.68 12.61 -15.90
C PRO A 158 -12.21 13.00 -14.50
N PRO A 159 -11.32 14.01 -14.38
CA PRO A 159 -10.94 14.52 -13.08
C PRO A 159 -12.15 15.08 -12.32
N CYS A 160 -12.19 14.86 -11.01
CA CYS A 160 -13.26 15.39 -10.16
C CYS A 160 -13.18 16.93 -10.06
N GLY A 161 -14.30 17.60 -10.32
CA GLY A 161 -14.45 19.05 -10.20
C GLY A 161 -14.85 19.53 -8.79
N ASP A 162 -15.27 18.62 -7.92
CA ASP A 162 -15.75 18.93 -6.58
C ASP A 162 -14.60 19.17 -5.59
N SER A 163 -14.97 19.54 -4.37
CA SER A 163 -14.03 19.76 -3.27
C SER A 163 -14.24 18.73 -2.16
N VAL A 164 -13.15 18.36 -1.50
CA VAL A 164 -13.14 17.45 -0.36
C VAL A 164 -12.51 18.12 0.86
N GLU A 165 -13.07 17.87 2.04
CA GLU A 165 -12.46 18.26 3.31
C GLU A 165 -11.42 17.20 3.71
N LEU A 166 -10.13 17.58 3.68
CA LEU A 166 -9.06 16.71 4.13
C LEU A 166 -8.58 17.11 5.52
N SER A 167 -8.25 16.10 6.31
CA SER A 167 -7.62 16.27 7.61
C SER A 167 -6.11 16.23 7.46
N CYS A 168 -5.43 17.11 8.20
CA CYS A 168 -3.99 17.12 8.36
C CYS A 168 -3.50 15.78 8.95
N PHE A 169 -2.21 15.44 8.79
CA PHE A 169 -1.61 14.25 9.44
C PHE A 169 -1.71 14.25 10.98
N CYS A 170 -1.87 15.41 11.61
CA CYS A 170 -2.14 15.53 13.05
C CYS A 170 -3.63 15.38 13.40
N SER A 171 -4.52 15.33 12.41
CA SER A 171 -5.98 15.30 12.53
C SER A 171 -6.62 16.51 13.21
N ALA A 172 -5.83 17.49 13.68
CA ALA A 172 -6.32 18.68 14.38
C ALA A 172 -6.75 19.81 13.44
N THR A 173 -6.17 19.88 12.24
CA THR A 173 -6.47 20.91 11.25
C THR A 173 -7.14 20.26 10.03
N LYS A 174 -8.15 20.93 9.49
CA LYS A 174 -8.84 20.50 8.27
C LYS A 174 -8.80 21.60 7.22
N ARG A 175 -8.79 21.22 5.94
CA ARG A 175 -8.85 22.15 4.81
C ARG A 175 -9.73 21.59 3.70
N VAL A 176 -10.52 22.46 3.09
CA VAL A 176 -11.30 22.14 1.90
C VAL A 176 -10.41 22.36 0.69
N MET A 177 -10.24 21.34 -0.14
CA MET A 177 -9.40 21.38 -1.35
C MET A 177 -10.13 20.77 -2.54
N LYS A 178 -9.90 21.30 -3.73
CA LYS A 178 -10.43 20.72 -4.98
C LYS A 178 -9.84 19.32 -5.18
N CYS A 179 -10.68 18.33 -5.46
CA CYS A 179 -10.26 16.92 -5.57
C CYS A 179 -9.13 16.71 -6.60
N ARG A 180 -9.14 17.45 -7.71
CA ARG A 180 -8.09 17.38 -8.75
C ARG A 180 -6.68 17.71 -8.23
N THR A 181 -6.58 18.62 -7.25
CA THR A 181 -5.30 19.09 -6.68
C THR A 181 -5.15 18.70 -5.21
N ALA A 182 -6.08 17.92 -4.68
CA ALA A 182 -6.10 17.55 -3.28
C ALA A 182 -4.98 16.55 -2.99
N GLU A 183 -4.17 16.87 -1.98
CA GLU A 183 -3.13 15.99 -1.44
C GLU A 183 -3.21 16.02 0.09
N LEU A 184 -2.82 14.93 0.74
CA LEU A 184 -2.69 14.93 2.19
C LEU A 184 -1.64 15.96 2.61
N PHE A 185 -1.93 16.74 3.64
CA PHE A 185 -1.10 17.89 4.01
C PHE A 185 -0.70 17.89 5.48
N SER A 186 0.39 18.60 5.77
CA SER A 186 0.78 18.99 7.13
C SER A 186 0.36 20.44 7.41
N CYS A 187 0.01 20.74 8.65
CA CYS A 187 -0.37 22.09 9.06
C CYS A 187 0.83 22.99 9.41
N GLY A 188 2.06 22.46 9.36
CA GLY A 188 3.29 23.16 9.78
C GLY A 188 3.48 23.28 11.29
N ASN A 189 2.43 23.11 12.10
CA ASN A 189 2.55 23.16 13.56
C ASN A 189 3.41 22.01 14.11
N VAL A 190 4.02 22.23 15.27
CA VAL A 190 4.76 21.17 15.99
C VAL A 190 3.84 19.99 16.31
N CYS A 191 4.27 18.78 15.96
CA CYS A 191 3.47 17.56 16.00
C CYS A 191 2.95 17.21 17.40
N ASN A 192 3.78 17.36 18.43
CA ASN A 192 3.48 17.13 19.85
C ASN A 192 2.95 15.73 20.23
N LYS A 193 2.81 14.80 19.29
CA LYS A 193 2.47 13.39 19.57
C LYS A 193 3.55 12.75 20.43
N PHE A 194 3.14 11.95 21.41
CA PHE A 194 4.07 11.19 22.23
C PHE A 194 4.75 10.09 21.41
N TYR A 195 6.05 9.90 21.63
CA TYR A 195 6.75 8.72 21.15
C TYR A 195 6.21 7.45 21.84
N LYS A 196 6.58 6.26 21.33
CA LYS A 196 6.18 4.96 21.93
C LYS A 196 6.52 4.85 23.42
N CYS A 197 7.53 5.59 23.90
CA CYS A 197 7.92 5.63 25.31
C CYS A 197 6.97 6.44 26.20
N GLN A 198 5.97 7.15 25.65
CA GLN A 198 4.96 7.97 26.35
C GLN A 198 5.50 9.09 27.27
N ARG A 199 6.81 9.31 27.30
CA ARG A 199 7.47 10.31 28.16
C ARG A 199 8.03 11.51 27.39
N HIS A 200 8.13 11.38 26.07
CA HIS A 200 8.73 12.39 25.20
C HIS A 200 7.75 12.74 24.08
N LYS A 201 7.63 14.03 23.76
CA LYS A 201 6.79 14.55 22.66
C LYS A 201 7.61 14.80 21.41
N CYS A 202 7.00 14.60 20.25
CA CYS A 202 7.59 14.92 18.97
C CYS A 202 7.69 16.43 18.77
N GLN A 203 8.92 16.93 18.60
CA GLN A 203 9.22 18.36 18.36
C GLN A 203 9.34 18.71 16.88
N ARG A 204 9.15 17.74 15.99
CA ARG A 204 9.16 17.98 14.54
C ARG A 204 7.88 18.71 14.13
N GLU A 205 7.95 19.43 13.01
CA GLU A 205 6.77 19.89 12.30
C GLU A 205 5.83 18.72 11.99
N CYS A 206 4.55 19.02 11.87
CA CYS A 206 3.53 18.04 11.52
C CYS A 206 3.98 17.26 10.28
N HIS A 207 4.06 15.95 10.42
CA HIS A 207 4.63 15.08 9.41
C HIS A 207 3.72 13.88 9.18
N SER A 208 3.85 13.28 8.01
CA SER A 208 3.24 11.98 7.72
C SER A 208 3.98 10.86 8.46
N GLY A 209 3.28 9.77 8.77
CA GLY A 209 3.87 8.59 9.40
C GLY A 209 4.16 8.70 10.91
N PRO A 210 4.76 7.66 11.50
CA PRO A 210 5.00 7.59 12.95
C PRO A 210 6.10 8.56 13.40
N CYS A 211 5.97 9.11 14.62
CA CYS A 211 7.02 9.92 15.23
C CYS A 211 8.21 9.02 15.58
N LEU A 212 9.33 9.19 14.87
CA LEU A 212 10.60 8.53 15.17
C LEU A 212 11.47 9.49 15.98
N GLN A 213 12.00 9.03 17.11
CA GLN A 213 12.83 9.84 17.98
C GLN A 213 14.17 10.10 17.29
N SER A 214 14.42 11.35 16.91
CA SER A 214 15.74 11.80 16.49
C SER A 214 16.67 11.74 17.70
N MET A 215 17.61 10.80 17.70
CA MET A 215 18.85 10.99 18.44
C MET A 215 19.53 12.22 17.82
N GLY A 216 20.03 13.13 18.66
CA GLY A 216 20.40 14.50 18.30
C GLY A 216 21.26 14.69 17.04
N GLU A 217 21.17 15.90 16.51
CA GLU A 217 21.81 16.46 15.33
C GLU A 217 23.33 16.18 15.28
N SER A 218 23.76 15.33 14.34
CA SER A 218 25.07 15.34 13.66
C SER A 218 25.29 14.05 12.86
N SER A 219 24.63 13.93 11.72
CA SER A 219 25.21 13.16 10.61
C SER A 219 24.51 13.59 9.32
N ASN A 220 25.26 14.29 8.48
CA ASN A 220 24.94 14.44 7.07
C ASN A 220 24.89 13.03 6.45
N PHE A 221 23.70 12.44 6.39
CA PHE A 221 23.47 11.26 5.57
C PHE A 221 23.17 11.72 4.15
N ALA A 222 24.21 11.83 3.33
CA ALA A 222 24.05 11.88 1.88
C ALA A 222 23.49 10.52 1.43
N VAL A 223 22.30 10.53 0.85
CA VAL A 223 21.70 9.35 0.21
C VAL A 223 22.35 9.22 -1.17
N ALA A 224 23.27 8.29 -1.34
CA ALA A 224 23.84 7.98 -2.65
C ALA A 224 22.81 7.16 -3.47
N PHE A 225 22.36 7.73 -4.59
CA PHE A 225 21.61 7.01 -5.62
C PHE A 225 22.60 6.34 -6.57
N ILE A 226 22.57 5.01 -6.67
CA ILE A 226 23.13 4.29 -7.82
C ILE A 226 22.15 3.18 -8.24
N ASN A 227 21.67 3.26 -9.49
CA ASN A 227 20.94 2.23 -10.25
C ASN A 227 19.65 1.64 -9.64
N ASN A 228 18.83 2.51 -9.02
CA ASN A 228 17.38 2.33 -8.86
C ASN A 228 16.85 1.03 -8.19
N TYR A 229 17.60 0.43 -7.27
CA TYR A 229 17.11 -0.66 -6.40
C TYR A 229 17.28 -0.34 -4.91
N PHE A 230 16.20 -0.48 -4.14
CA PHE A 230 16.14 -0.27 -2.68
C PHE A 230 16.58 -1.54 -1.94
N PHE A 231 17.73 -1.50 -1.27
CA PHE A 231 18.15 -2.52 -0.31
C PHE A 231 18.15 -1.94 1.10
N PRO A 232 17.27 -2.40 2.02
CA PRO A 232 17.36 -1.99 3.42
C PRO A 232 18.48 -2.78 4.08
N GLY A 233 19.67 -2.18 4.25
CA GLY A 233 20.61 -2.66 5.28
C GLY A 233 22.11 -2.77 4.97
N CYS A 234 22.62 -2.30 3.83
CA CYS A 234 24.07 -2.33 3.57
C CYS A 234 24.65 -0.92 3.44
N VAL A 235 25.32 -0.44 4.49
CA VAL A 235 26.29 0.66 4.40
C VAL A 235 27.69 0.04 4.37
N LEU A 236 28.36 0.12 3.21
CA LEU A 236 29.80 -0.12 3.14
C LEU A 236 30.52 1.19 3.48
N PRO A 237 31.54 1.18 4.35
CA PRO A 237 32.43 2.32 4.47
C PRO A 237 33.30 2.40 3.21
N LEU A 238 33.30 3.57 2.56
CA LEU A 238 34.21 3.85 1.45
C LEU A 238 35.64 3.90 1.98
N GLY A 239 36.48 2.99 1.50
CA GLY A 239 37.93 3.07 1.67
C GLY A 239 38.67 1.74 1.69
N PHE A 240 38.60 0.91 0.64
CA PHE A 240 39.67 -0.04 0.30
C PHE A 240 39.72 -0.29 -1.22
N PRO A 241 40.92 -0.43 -1.81
CA PRO A 241 41.09 -0.69 -3.24
C PRO A 241 40.71 -2.14 -3.58
N THR A 242 40.32 -2.32 -4.83
CA THR A 242 39.98 -3.59 -5.48
C THR A 242 41.13 -4.60 -5.37
N SER A 243 40.97 -5.68 -4.59
CA SER A 243 41.49 -7.00 -4.96
C SER A 243 40.96 -8.13 -4.08
N ASN A 244 40.82 -9.30 -4.71
CA ASN A 244 40.35 -10.57 -4.18
C ASN A 244 41.05 -11.03 -2.88
N ARG A 245 40.27 -11.27 -1.82
CA ARG A 245 40.28 -12.46 -0.92
C ARG A 245 39.65 -12.09 0.42
N LEU A 246 38.48 -12.66 0.72
CA LEU A 246 37.94 -12.68 2.07
C LEU A 246 38.61 -13.81 2.86
N THR A 247 39.57 -13.48 3.72
CA THR A 247 39.96 -14.36 4.83
C THR A 247 39.31 -13.86 6.11
N LEU A 248 38.50 -14.73 6.70
CA LEU A 248 37.96 -14.62 8.06
C LEU A 248 39.10 -14.44 9.06
N GLN A 249 39.36 -13.21 9.49
CA GLN A 249 40.14 -12.95 10.70
C GLN A 249 39.37 -12.02 11.64
N THR A 250 38.85 -12.65 12.69
CA THR A 250 38.73 -12.14 14.06
C THR A 250 38.92 -10.63 14.25
N PHE A 251 37.85 -9.85 14.19
CA PHE A 251 37.80 -8.54 14.82
C PHE A 251 37.37 -8.69 16.28
N VAL A 252 38.36 -8.67 17.17
CA VAL A 252 38.14 -8.37 18.58
C VAL A 252 37.72 -6.90 18.68
N ARG A 253 36.69 -6.69 19.49
CA ARG A 253 36.01 -5.43 19.81
C ARG A 253 36.95 -4.33 20.29
N ASP A 254 36.68 -3.12 19.83
CA ASP A 254 36.79 -1.96 20.69
C ASP A 254 35.54 -1.05 20.63
N SER A 255 35.18 -0.64 21.84
CA SER A 255 34.22 0.34 22.38
C SER A 255 33.28 1.20 21.50
N SER A 256 32.02 1.23 21.98
CA SER A 256 31.02 2.32 21.95
C SER A 256 29.95 2.44 20.84
N THR A 257 29.94 1.61 19.80
CA THR A 257 28.87 1.67 18.78
C THR A 257 28.02 0.40 18.71
N SER A 258 26.71 0.57 18.91
CA SER A 258 25.74 -0.49 18.65
C SER A 258 25.36 -0.52 17.17
N CYS A 259 25.59 -1.63 16.47
CA CYS A 259 25.17 -1.80 15.08
C CYS A 259 23.63 -1.85 14.86
N GLY A 260 22.83 -1.65 15.92
CA GLY A 260 21.36 -1.62 15.86
C GLY A 260 20.66 -2.97 15.67
N GLN A 261 21.38 -4.00 15.20
CA GLN A 261 20.91 -5.38 15.04
C GLN A 261 20.72 -6.10 16.38
N PRO A 262 19.92 -7.19 16.46
CA PRO A 262 19.87 -8.02 17.66
C PRO A 262 21.27 -8.55 18.00
N CYS A 263 21.62 -8.49 19.28
CA CYS A 263 22.94 -8.76 19.82
C CYS A 263 23.43 -10.18 19.51
N GLY A 264 22.54 -11.17 19.50
CA GLY A 264 22.82 -12.56 19.11
C GLY A 264 23.73 -13.34 20.06
N ARG A 265 24.43 -12.68 21.00
CA ARG A 265 25.32 -13.32 21.98
C ARG A 265 24.55 -14.25 22.92
N LYS A 266 25.15 -15.38 23.29
CA LYS A 266 24.65 -16.26 24.36
C LYS A 266 24.67 -15.48 25.69
N ARG A 267 23.56 -15.47 26.42
CA ARG A 267 23.48 -14.85 27.76
C ARG A 267 24.25 -15.71 28.77
N ARG A 268 24.56 -15.14 29.96
CA ARG A 268 25.30 -15.83 31.03
C ARG A 268 24.74 -17.20 31.42
N CYS A 269 23.43 -17.41 31.27
CA CYS A 269 22.77 -18.70 31.51
C CYS A 269 23.19 -19.83 30.55
N GLY A 270 23.94 -19.54 29.47
CA GLY A 270 24.48 -20.56 28.57
C GLY A 270 23.47 -21.26 27.66
N VAL A 271 22.17 -20.98 27.74
CA VAL A 271 21.12 -21.62 26.90
C VAL A 271 20.26 -20.63 26.10
N HIS A 272 20.18 -19.35 26.51
CA HIS A 272 19.37 -18.34 25.82
C HIS A 272 20.24 -17.30 25.10
N TYR A 273 19.76 -16.81 23.95
CA TYR A 273 20.41 -15.77 23.16
C TYR A 273 19.90 -14.36 23.52
N CYS A 274 20.72 -13.35 23.28
CA CYS A 274 20.40 -11.94 23.52
C CYS A 274 19.69 -11.33 22.31
N PHE A 275 18.38 -11.08 22.43
CA PHE A 275 17.58 -10.37 21.41
C PHE A 275 17.55 -8.85 21.58
N SER A 276 18.25 -8.30 22.58
CA SER A 276 18.40 -6.85 22.72
C SER A 276 19.20 -6.31 21.54
N ARG A 277 19.03 -5.01 21.23
CA ARG A 277 19.91 -4.34 20.27
C ARG A 277 21.38 -4.51 20.70
N CYS A 278 22.28 -4.57 19.72
CA CYS A 278 23.72 -4.63 19.96
C CYS A 278 24.10 -3.58 21.01
N HIS A 279 24.93 -3.96 21.97
CA HIS A 279 25.24 -3.10 23.11
C HIS A 279 26.67 -3.38 23.58
N PRO A 280 27.39 -2.36 24.08
CA PRO A 280 28.65 -2.59 24.79
C PRO A 280 28.39 -3.32 26.12
N GLY A 281 29.40 -4.01 26.65
CA GLY A 281 29.31 -4.74 27.92
C GLY A 281 28.60 -6.10 27.86
N GLU A 282 28.39 -6.71 29.04
CA GLU A 282 27.77 -8.03 29.19
C GLU A 282 26.26 -8.01 28.89
N CYS A 283 25.73 -9.13 28.38
CA CYS A 283 24.29 -9.25 28.14
C CYS A 283 23.53 -9.39 29.47
N LEU A 284 22.38 -8.72 29.55
CA LEU A 284 21.48 -8.86 30.71
C LEU A 284 21.10 -10.35 30.95
N PRO A 285 20.95 -10.77 32.22
CA PRO A 285 20.47 -12.11 32.56
C PRO A 285 19.17 -12.48 31.85
N CYS A 286 18.92 -13.76 31.65
CA CYS A 286 17.66 -14.20 31.04
C CYS A 286 16.48 -13.97 32.00
N LYS A 287 15.26 -13.87 31.47
CA LYS A 287 14.06 -13.60 32.29
C LYS A 287 13.79 -14.68 33.33
N MET A 288 14.29 -15.89 33.09
CA MET A 288 14.12 -17.07 33.96
C MET A 288 15.33 -17.35 34.84
N ASP A 289 16.34 -16.46 34.81
CA ASP A 289 17.58 -16.60 35.56
C ASP A 289 17.28 -16.65 37.08
N PRO A 290 17.96 -17.52 37.85
CA PRO A 290 17.79 -17.55 39.30
C PRO A 290 17.99 -16.18 39.96
N SER A 291 18.91 -15.34 39.45
CA SER A 291 19.11 -13.97 39.97
C SER A 291 17.93 -13.02 39.72
N VAL A 292 17.07 -13.33 38.74
CA VAL A 292 15.91 -12.51 38.34
C VAL A 292 14.61 -13.04 38.94
N VAL A 293 14.44 -14.36 38.98
CA VAL A 293 13.23 -15.01 39.51
C VAL A 293 13.54 -15.58 40.89
N GLN A 294 13.23 -14.76 41.90
CA GLN A 294 13.44 -15.07 43.33
C GLN A 294 12.16 -15.46 44.06
N THR A 295 10.99 -15.38 43.40
CA THR A 295 9.66 -15.66 43.97
C THR A 295 8.91 -16.72 43.15
N CYS A 296 7.86 -17.30 43.75
CA CYS A 296 6.86 -18.13 43.06
C CYS A 296 6.31 -17.40 41.82
N PRO A 297 5.65 -18.11 40.90
CA PRO A 297 4.90 -17.48 39.80
C PRO A 297 3.81 -16.51 40.28
N CYS A 298 3.36 -16.66 41.52
CA CYS A 298 2.43 -15.77 42.20
C CYS A 298 3.04 -14.42 42.62
N GLY A 299 4.36 -14.27 42.59
CA GLY A 299 5.10 -13.06 42.98
C GLY A 299 5.26 -12.85 44.50
N PHE A 300 4.44 -13.48 45.34
CA PHE A 300 4.37 -13.19 46.79
C PHE A 300 5.26 -14.06 47.68
N THR A 301 5.54 -15.32 47.30
CA THR A 301 6.31 -16.26 48.13
C THR A 301 7.74 -16.37 47.62
N PRO A 302 8.77 -16.05 48.42
CA PRO A 302 10.17 -16.23 48.04
C PRO A 302 10.54 -17.71 47.82
N LEU A 303 11.29 -18.04 46.76
CA LEU A 303 11.67 -19.42 46.46
C LEU A 303 12.52 -20.07 47.56
N LYS A 304 13.32 -19.28 48.28
CA LYS A 304 14.09 -19.75 49.46
C LYS A 304 13.19 -20.36 50.54
N SER A 305 11.96 -19.85 50.70
CA SER A 305 11.01 -20.36 51.71
C SER A 305 10.35 -21.68 51.30
N LEU A 306 10.47 -22.07 50.03
CA LEU A 306 9.96 -23.33 49.47
C LEU A 306 11.05 -24.42 49.41
N GLY A 307 12.25 -24.14 49.92
CA GLY A 307 13.34 -25.12 50.00
C GLY A 307 14.00 -25.50 48.67
N VAL A 308 13.77 -24.72 47.60
CA VAL A 308 14.33 -24.99 46.27
C VAL A 308 15.41 -23.99 45.93
N ASP A 309 16.63 -24.49 45.70
CA ASP A 309 17.77 -23.70 45.22
C ASP A 309 17.96 -23.91 43.71
N ARG A 310 17.56 -22.91 42.91
CA ARG A 310 17.67 -22.96 41.44
C ARG A 310 19.09 -22.56 41.04
N LYS A 311 19.78 -23.42 40.31
CA LYS A 311 21.14 -23.19 39.80
C LYS A 311 21.13 -22.77 38.33
N ALA A 312 20.10 -23.14 37.57
CA ALA A 312 19.96 -22.81 36.16
C ALA A 312 18.60 -22.20 35.83
N CYS A 313 18.54 -21.44 34.74
CA CYS A 313 17.31 -20.81 34.27
C CYS A 313 16.27 -21.79 33.71
N THR A 314 16.68 -23.04 33.47
CA THR A 314 15.82 -24.17 33.06
C THR A 314 15.20 -24.89 34.25
N ASP A 315 15.66 -24.62 35.47
CA ASP A 315 15.14 -25.29 36.66
C ASP A 315 13.69 -24.86 36.89
N PRO A 316 12.79 -25.82 37.20
CA PRO A 316 11.37 -25.53 37.38
C PRO A 316 11.16 -24.56 38.55
N ILE A 317 10.20 -23.64 38.39
CA ILE A 317 9.82 -22.70 39.43
C ILE A 317 8.66 -23.33 40.22
N PRO A 318 8.85 -23.68 41.50
CA PRO A 318 7.80 -24.28 42.31
C PRO A 318 6.67 -23.29 42.59
N THR A 319 5.45 -23.82 42.70
CA THR A 319 4.27 -23.08 43.15
C THR A 319 4.17 -23.15 44.68
N CYS A 320 3.70 -22.07 45.32
CA CYS A 320 3.64 -21.98 46.78
C CYS A 320 2.38 -22.59 47.41
N GLY A 321 1.49 -23.20 46.59
CA GLY A 321 0.23 -23.80 47.04
C GLY A 321 -0.80 -22.84 47.67
N SER A 322 -0.47 -21.57 47.85
CA SER A 322 -1.34 -20.56 48.46
C SER A 322 -2.33 -19.97 47.45
N ILE A 323 -3.48 -19.49 47.92
CA ILE A 323 -4.46 -18.78 47.08
C ILE A 323 -3.78 -17.53 46.52
N CYS A 324 -3.67 -17.47 45.19
CA CYS A 324 -3.00 -16.38 44.48
C CYS A 324 -3.86 -15.10 44.55
N LYS A 325 -3.36 -14.03 45.18
CA LYS A 325 -4.03 -12.72 45.26
C LYS A 325 -3.72 -11.79 44.08
N SER A 326 -3.10 -12.30 43.02
CA SER A 326 -2.83 -11.53 41.82
C SER A 326 -4.14 -11.18 41.13
N ILE A 327 -4.40 -9.87 40.97
CA ILE A 327 -5.57 -9.36 40.27
C ILE A 327 -5.42 -9.75 38.79
N LEU A 328 -6.28 -10.66 38.32
CA LEU A 328 -6.33 -11.00 36.90
C LEU A 328 -6.89 -9.77 36.14
N PRO A 329 -6.23 -9.30 35.06
CA PRO A 329 -6.81 -8.29 34.21
C PRO A 329 -8.13 -8.82 33.62
N CYS A 330 -9.19 -8.04 33.74
CA CYS A 330 -10.53 -8.41 33.30
C CYS A 330 -10.52 -8.74 31.80
N SER A 331 -10.81 -10.00 31.45
CA SER A 331 -11.04 -10.43 30.08
C SER A 331 -12.36 -9.84 29.58
N LEU A 332 -12.35 -9.22 28.39
CA LEU A 332 -13.58 -8.85 27.67
C LEU A 332 -14.38 -10.13 27.33
N PRO A 333 -15.72 -10.13 27.46
CA PRO A 333 -16.53 -11.31 27.21
C PRO A 333 -16.73 -11.53 25.71
N GLY A 334 -16.47 -12.76 25.24
CA GLY A 334 -16.98 -13.29 23.98
C GLY A 334 -15.96 -13.48 22.85
N MET A 335 -15.12 -14.50 22.95
CA MET A 335 -14.65 -15.28 21.79
C MET A 335 -14.44 -16.73 22.26
N ASN A 336 -15.49 -17.55 22.11
CA ASN A 336 -15.37 -19.00 21.96
C ASN A 336 -15.15 -19.31 20.48
#